data_AF-A0A7W1P937-F1
#
_entry.id   AF-A0A7W1P937-F1
#
_cell.length_a   1.000
_cell.length_b   1.000
_cell.length_c   1.000
_cell.angle_alpha   90.00
_cell.angle_beta   90.00
_cell.angle_gamma   90.00
#
_symmetry.space_group_name_H-M   'P 1'
#
loop_
_entity.id
_entity.type
_entity.pdbx_description
1 polymer ?
#
loop_
_entity_poly.entity_id
_entity_poly.type
_entity_poly.pdbx_seq_one_letter_code
_entity_poly.pdbx_strand_id
1 'polypeptide(L)'
;IHGGPNGQDAHSFNFERELFAARGYAVLAVNYRGSNGRGSAFQKAIYGDWGNLEVVDLLGAVDEVVRMGVADPARLGIGGWSYGSILTNYTIATDTRFKAATSGAGSSNQITMFGTDQYITQYEAEIGSPWKAQERWIRISYPFFHADRITTPTLFMGGEKDFNVPITGSEQMYQALRSLDVDTQLVVYPNQFHGITIPSYRTDLYERYLAWYDKYLKAGPATTSTSR
;
A
#
# COMPACT_ATOMS: atom_id res chain seq x y z
N ILE A 1 -4.26 1.67 -5.20
CA ILE A 1 -3.52 2.94 -5.04
C ILE A 1 -2.32 2.92 -5.96
N HIS A 2 -2.17 3.95 -6.81
CA HIS A 2 -1.05 4.01 -7.74
C HIS A 2 0.29 4.33 -7.07
N GLY A 3 1.38 3.86 -7.68
CA GLY A 3 2.75 4.22 -7.33
C GLY A 3 3.18 5.60 -7.86
N GLY A 4 4.37 6.05 -7.50
CA GLY A 4 4.87 7.38 -7.83
C GLY A 4 5.77 7.94 -6.74
N PRO A 5 5.35 8.99 -5.98
CA PRO A 5 3.98 9.52 -5.89
C PRO A 5 3.56 10.40 -7.07
N ASN A 6 4.54 10.91 -7.83
CA ASN A 6 4.35 11.72 -9.03
C ASN A 6 3.91 10.86 -10.24
N GLY A 7 2.83 10.10 -10.06
CA GLY A 7 2.15 9.29 -11.08
C GLY A 7 0.66 9.67 -11.16
N GLN A 8 -0.13 8.98 -11.98
CA GLN A 8 -1.58 9.16 -11.99
C GLN A 8 -2.30 7.91 -12.48
N ASP A 9 -3.49 7.68 -11.95
CA ASP A 9 -4.47 6.78 -12.52
C ASP A 9 -5.21 7.47 -13.66
N ALA A 10 -4.99 6.98 -14.88
CA ALA A 10 -5.65 7.45 -16.09
C ALA A 10 -6.96 6.70 -16.34
N HIS A 11 -7.85 7.32 -17.12
CA HIS A 11 -9.02 6.66 -17.69
C HIS A 11 -8.58 5.79 -18.88
N SER A 12 -7.94 4.67 -18.57
CA SER A 12 -7.41 3.70 -19.52
C SER A 12 -7.50 2.29 -18.97
N PHE A 13 -7.41 1.29 -19.85
CA PHE A 13 -7.39 -0.11 -19.44
C PHE A 13 -6.27 -0.38 -18.42
N ASN A 14 -6.62 -1.06 -17.34
CA ASN A 14 -5.68 -1.57 -16.35
C ASN A 14 -6.10 -2.98 -15.95
N PHE A 15 -5.28 -3.97 -16.31
CA PHE A 15 -5.63 -5.38 -16.12
C PHE A 15 -6.01 -5.74 -14.69
N GLU A 16 -5.30 -5.21 -13.69
CA GLU A 16 -5.56 -5.51 -12.27
C GLU A 16 -6.95 -4.99 -11.85
N ARG A 17 -7.33 -3.79 -12.29
CA ARG A 17 -8.66 -3.23 -12.00
C ARG A 17 -9.77 -4.04 -12.65
N GLU A 18 -9.59 -4.38 -13.93
CA GLU A 18 -10.57 -5.18 -14.66
C GLU A 18 -10.69 -6.59 -14.08
N LEU A 19 -9.59 -7.17 -13.58
CA LEU A 19 -9.60 -8.46 -12.91
C LEU A 19 -10.43 -8.42 -11.61
N PHE A 20 -10.23 -7.41 -10.77
CA PHE A 20 -11.03 -7.23 -9.55
C PHE A 20 -12.51 -6.98 -9.89
N ALA A 21 -12.80 -6.14 -10.88
CA ALA A 21 -14.16 -5.89 -11.35
C ALA A 21 -14.84 -7.18 -11.84
N ALA A 22 -14.15 -7.99 -12.65
CA ALA A 22 -14.62 -9.29 -13.11
C ALA A 22 -14.84 -10.29 -11.96
N ARG A 23 -14.17 -10.09 -10.81
CA ARG A 23 -14.33 -10.90 -9.59
C ARG A 23 -15.38 -10.34 -8.62
N GLY A 24 -16.13 -9.31 -9.03
CA GLY A 24 -17.27 -8.75 -8.28
C GLY A 24 -16.90 -7.66 -7.28
N TYR A 25 -15.75 -7.02 -7.42
CA TYR A 25 -15.35 -5.89 -6.60
C TYR A 25 -15.63 -4.56 -7.31
N ALA A 26 -16.11 -3.56 -6.57
CA ALA A 26 -15.99 -2.18 -7.02
C ALA A 26 -14.53 -1.71 -6.82
N VAL A 27 -13.92 -1.12 -7.84
CA VAL A 27 -12.52 -0.67 -7.79
C VAL A 27 -12.47 0.85 -7.78
N LEU A 28 -11.96 1.42 -6.69
CA LEU A 28 -11.73 2.85 -6.54
C LEU A 28 -10.28 3.20 -6.85
N ALA A 29 -10.06 4.05 -7.86
CA ALA A 29 -8.76 4.58 -8.25
C ALA A 29 -8.74 6.10 -7.98
N VAL A 30 -7.89 6.53 -7.06
CA VAL A 30 -7.86 7.91 -6.56
C VAL A 30 -6.54 8.57 -6.94
N ASN A 31 -6.64 9.71 -7.61
CA ASN A 31 -5.51 10.63 -7.80
C ASN A 31 -5.46 11.59 -6.60
N TYR A 32 -4.74 11.18 -5.56
CA TYR A 32 -4.53 11.93 -4.32
C TYR A 32 -3.63 13.16 -4.56
N ARG A 33 -3.64 14.16 -3.66
CA ARG A 33 -2.68 15.27 -3.70
C ARG A 33 -1.25 14.73 -3.77
N GLY A 34 -0.46 15.22 -4.71
CA GLY A 34 0.82 14.61 -5.10
C GLY A 34 0.81 13.95 -6.48
N SER A 35 -0.35 13.49 -6.97
CA SER A 35 -0.48 12.92 -8.31
C SER A 35 -0.19 13.95 -9.43
N ASN A 36 0.17 13.44 -10.60
CA ASN A 36 0.38 14.24 -11.82
C ASN A 36 -0.94 14.75 -12.43
N GLY A 37 -0.82 15.59 -13.46
CA GLY A 37 -1.93 16.01 -14.31
C GLY A 37 -2.78 17.18 -13.77
N ARG A 38 -2.40 17.76 -12.62
CA ARG A 38 -3.16 18.84 -11.93
C ARG A 38 -2.31 20.08 -11.58
N GLY A 39 -1.14 20.21 -12.19
CA GLY A 39 -0.22 21.34 -12.02
C GLY A 39 0.74 21.19 -10.84
N SER A 40 1.80 22.01 -10.84
CA SER A 40 2.92 21.87 -9.89
C SER A 40 2.51 22.07 -8.42
N ALA A 41 1.53 22.93 -8.13
CA ALA A 41 1.06 23.14 -6.76
C ALA A 41 0.40 21.88 -6.19
N PHE A 42 -0.41 21.17 -6.99
CA PHE A 42 -1.06 19.93 -6.58
C PHE A 42 -0.02 18.82 -6.36
N GLN A 43 0.97 18.73 -7.25
CA GLN A 43 2.04 17.73 -7.16
C GLN A 43 2.96 17.96 -5.94
N LYS A 44 3.28 19.23 -5.63
CA LYS A 44 4.16 19.59 -4.50
C LYS A 44 3.46 19.60 -3.15
N ALA A 45 2.15 19.33 -3.10
CA ALA A 45 1.37 19.39 -1.87
C ALA A 45 1.87 18.43 -0.77
N ILE A 46 2.57 17.36 -1.16
CA ILE A 46 3.06 16.31 -0.25
C ILE A 46 4.58 16.37 -0.02
N TYR A 47 5.25 17.40 -0.56
CA TYR A 47 6.71 17.49 -0.56
C TYR A 47 7.25 17.52 0.87
N GLY A 48 7.95 16.45 1.26
CA GLY A 48 8.48 16.28 2.61
C GLY A 48 7.44 15.94 3.70
N ASP A 49 6.21 15.60 3.30
CA ASP A 49 5.08 15.29 4.19
C ASP A 49 4.26 14.08 3.71
N TRP A 50 4.97 12.96 3.51
CA TRP A 50 4.38 11.73 2.98
C TRP A 50 3.33 11.13 3.90
N GLY A 51 2.23 10.65 3.30
CA GLY A 51 1.21 9.88 4.00
C GLY A 51 0.31 10.72 4.91
N ASN A 52 0.25 12.04 4.70
CA ASN A 52 -0.64 12.94 5.43
C ASN A 52 -1.86 13.31 4.56
N LEU A 53 -1.66 14.23 3.61
CA LEU A 53 -2.74 14.70 2.74
C LEU A 53 -3.28 13.60 1.82
N GLU A 54 -2.42 12.67 1.42
CA GLU A 54 -2.76 11.52 0.59
C GLU A 54 -3.72 10.59 1.32
N VAL A 55 -3.47 10.31 2.60
CA VAL A 55 -4.35 9.47 3.42
C VAL A 55 -5.71 10.16 3.58
N VAL A 56 -5.74 11.47 3.85
CA VAL A 56 -6.99 12.23 3.92
C VAL A 56 -7.79 12.11 2.62
N ASP A 57 -7.13 12.24 1.47
CA ASP A 57 -7.77 12.14 0.15
C ASP A 57 -8.30 10.73 -0.13
N LEU A 58 -7.54 9.69 0.22
CA LEU A 58 -7.95 8.30 0.08
C LEU A 58 -9.17 7.98 0.93
N LEU A 59 -9.14 8.38 2.20
CA LEU A 59 -10.24 8.13 3.14
C LEU A 59 -11.50 8.90 2.72
N GLY A 60 -11.37 10.16 2.31
CA GLY A 60 -12.50 10.96 1.81
C GLY A 60 -13.13 10.38 0.54
N ALA A 61 -12.32 9.83 -0.37
CA ALA A 61 -12.84 9.14 -1.55
C ALA A 61 -13.58 7.84 -1.19
N VAL A 62 -13.09 7.09 -0.20
CA VAL A 62 -13.79 5.91 0.35
C VAL A 62 -15.12 6.29 0.99
N ASP A 63 -15.14 7.35 1.81
CA ASP A 63 -16.36 7.84 2.45
C ASP A 63 -17.42 8.22 1.41
N GLU A 64 -17.02 8.87 0.31
CA GLU A 64 -17.93 9.25 -0.75
C GLU A 64 -18.54 8.03 -1.47
N VAL A 65 -17.76 7.02 -1.83
CA VAL A 65 -18.31 5.81 -2.49
C VAL A 65 -19.17 4.96 -1.56
N VAL A 66 -18.90 4.97 -0.25
CA VAL A 66 -19.78 4.37 0.76
C VAL A 66 -21.10 5.15 0.84
N ARG A 67 -21.04 6.48 0.91
CA ARG A 67 -22.22 7.35 0.95
C ARG A 67 -23.11 7.19 -0.30
N MET A 68 -22.49 6.98 -1.46
CA MET A 68 -23.19 6.70 -2.71
C MET A 68 -23.83 5.29 -2.77
N GLY A 69 -23.55 4.42 -1.80
CA GLY A 69 -24.02 3.03 -1.79
C GLY A 69 -23.27 2.11 -2.76
N VAL A 70 -22.13 2.55 -3.28
CA VAL A 70 -21.30 1.76 -4.21
C VAL A 70 -20.44 0.75 -3.45
N ALA A 71 -19.92 1.14 -2.28
CA ALA A 71 -19.08 0.30 -1.44
C ALA A 71 -19.77 -0.07 -0.11
N ASP A 72 -19.57 -1.30 0.33
CA ASP A 72 -20.01 -1.77 1.65
C ASP A 72 -18.95 -1.44 2.71
N PRO A 73 -19.28 -0.63 3.74
CA PRO A 73 -18.31 -0.22 4.76
C PRO A 73 -17.75 -1.39 5.59
N ALA A 74 -18.42 -2.54 5.62
CA ALA A 74 -17.93 -3.74 6.30
C ALA A 74 -16.97 -4.58 5.45
N ARG A 75 -16.80 -4.28 4.16
CA ARG A 75 -16.05 -5.09 3.19
C ARG A 75 -15.08 -4.24 2.36
N LEU A 76 -14.31 -3.39 3.03
CA LEU A 76 -13.31 -2.52 2.39
C LEU A 76 -11.95 -3.19 2.32
N GLY A 77 -11.37 -3.25 1.12
CA GLY A 77 -9.96 -3.61 0.88
C GLY A 77 -9.14 -2.41 0.43
N ILE A 78 -7.84 -2.42 0.70
CA ILE A 78 -6.90 -1.38 0.28
C ILE A 78 -5.61 -2.00 -0.25
N GLY A 79 -5.04 -1.45 -1.30
CA GLY A 79 -3.75 -1.96 -1.74
C GLY A 79 -3.09 -1.13 -2.82
N GLY A 80 -1.81 -1.35 -3.00
CA GLY A 80 -1.01 -0.69 -4.01
C GLY A 80 0.37 -1.29 -4.18
N TRP A 81 1.07 -0.74 -5.17
CA TRP A 81 2.44 -1.11 -5.50
C TRP A 81 3.34 0.13 -5.42
N SER A 82 4.62 -0.03 -5.04
CA SER A 82 5.56 1.09 -4.91
C SER A 82 5.06 2.13 -3.91
N TYR A 83 5.03 3.42 -4.24
CA TYR A 83 4.44 4.44 -3.36
C TYR A 83 2.99 4.15 -2.95
N GLY A 84 2.21 3.44 -3.79
CA GLY A 84 0.86 3.02 -3.42
C GLY A 84 0.84 2.00 -2.27
N SER A 85 1.92 1.22 -2.14
CA SER A 85 2.15 0.31 -1.02
C SER A 85 2.58 1.07 0.24
N ILE A 86 3.45 2.08 0.09
CA ILE A 86 3.79 3.02 1.18
C ILE A 86 2.49 3.64 1.72
N LEU A 87 1.63 4.18 0.85
CA LEU A 87 0.34 4.75 1.25
C LEU A 87 -0.65 3.72 1.82
N THR A 88 -0.63 2.48 1.33
CA THR A 88 -1.41 1.40 1.93
C THR A 88 -1.03 1.23 3.40
N ASN A 89 0.27 1.14 3.70
CA ASN A 89 0.78 0.98 5.06
C ASN A 89 0.44 2.19 5.95
N TYR A 90 0.60 3.41 5.44
CA TYR A 90 0.16 4.64 6.12
C TYR A 90 -1.32 4.61 6.47
N THR A 91 -2.15 4.21 5.52
CA THR A 91 -3.60 4.23 5.70
C THR A 91 -4.01 3.21 6.76
N ILE A 92 -3.51 1.97 6.72
CA ILE A 92 -3.87 0.95 7.71
C ILE A 92 -3.25 1.18 9.10
N ALA A 93 -2.20 1.98 9.21
CA ALA A 93 -1.65 2.46 10.49
C ALA A 93 -2.41 3.67 11.08
N THR A 94 -3.28 4.28 10.27
CA THR A 94 -4.07 5.47 10.64
C THR A 94 -5.54 5.13 10.87
N ASP A 95 -6.07 4.15 10.14
CA ASP A 95 -7.48 3.83 10.09
C ASP A 95 -7.73 2.30 10.03
N THR A 96 -8.68 1.82 10.83
CA THR A 96 -8.97 0.39 11.03
C THR A 96 -10.20 -0.10 10.24
N ARG A 97 -10.76 0.72 9.34
CA ARG A 97 -11.97 0.36 8.56
C ARG A 97 -11.71 -0.76 7.56
N PHE A 98 -10.49 -0.88 7.05
CA PHE A 98 -10.13 -1.88 6.04
C PHE A 98 -10.02 -3.28 6.64
N LYS A 99 -10.49 -4.29 5.91
CA LYS A 99 -10.52 -5.69 6.36
C LYS A 99 -9.48 -6.57 5.69
N ALA A 100 -8.82 -6.07 4.65
CA ALA A 100 -7.67 -6.68 4.02
C ALA A 100 -6.83 -5.63 3.31
N ALA A 101 -5.51 -5.84 3.32
CA ALA A 101 -4.56 -5.00 2.61
C ALA A 101 -3.58 -5.80 1.73
N THR A 102 -3.14 -5.20 0.62
CA THR A 102 -1.99 -5.67 -0.17
C THR A 102 -0.92 -4.58 -0.31
N SER A 103 0.32 -4.92 0.02
CA SER A 103 1.47 -4.01 0.05
C SER A 103 2.60 -4.57 -0.82
N GLY A 104 2.63 -4.20 -2.10
CA GLY A 104 3.62 -4.69 -3.08
C GLY A 104 4.79 -3.72 -3.31
N ALA A 105 6.03 -4.20 -3.25
CA ALA A 105 7.26 -3.43 -3.42
C ALA A 105 7.23 -2.08 -2.68
N GLY A 106 6.89 -2.12 -1.38
CA GLY A 106 6.75 -0.92 -0.55
C GLY A 106 7.73 -0.91 0.63
N SER A 107 7.73 0.21 1.33
CA SER A 107 8.54 0.42 2.54
C SER A 107 7.74 1.21 3.56
N SER A 108 8.08 1.07 4.83
CA SER A 108 7.49 1.87 5.92
C SER A 108 8.53 2.42 6.89
N ASN A 109 9.74 1.86 6.90
CA ASN A 109 10.87 2.38 7.67
C ASN A 109 11.82 3.12 6.72
N GLN A 110 11.54 4.38 6.42
CA GLN A 110 12.22 5.09 5.33
C GLN A 110 13.70 5.35 5.61
N ILE A 111 14.12 5.41 6.88
CA ILE A 111 15.54 5.60 7.22
C ILE A 111 16.42 4.47 6.69
N THR A 112 15.89 3.25 6.55
CA THR A 112 16.65 2.11 6.02
C THR A 112 16.76 2.12 4.50
N MET A 113 15.97 2.95 3.82
CA MET A 113 16.01 3.11 2.36
C MET A 113 17.17 4.03 1.93
N PHE A 114 17.56 4.99 2.77
CA PHE A 114 18.69 5.88 2.48
C PHE A 114 19.99 5.08 2.36
N GLY A 115 20.51 4.98 1.14
CA GLY A 115 21.75 4.27 0.82
C GLY A 115 21.54 2.81 0.39
N THR A 116 20.31 2.30 0.47
CA THR A 116 19.96 0.95 -0.02
C THR A 116 19.15 0.99 -1.32
N ASP A 117 18.46 2.10 -1.59
CA ASP A 117 17.83 2.40 -2.87
C ASP A 117 18.55 3.49 -3.67
N GLN A 118 17.98 3.84 -4.82
CA GLN A 118 18.55 4.78 -5.79
C GLN A 118 18.17 6.26 -5.59
N TYR A 119 17.45 6.64 -4.53
CA TYR A 119 16.77 7.95 -4.42
C TYR A 119 17.52 9.00 -3.58
N ILE A 120 18.82 8.83 -3.34
CA ILE A 120 19.62 9.67 -2.43
C ILE A 120 19.48 11.17 -2.72
N THR A 121 19.65 11.58 -3.98
CA THR A 121 19.56 12.99 -4.37
C THR A 121 18.16 13.57 -4.13
N GLN A 122 17.12 12.77 -4.40
CA GLN A 122 15.73 13.16 -4.18
C GLN A 122 15.43 13.29 -2.69
N TYR A 123 15.90 12.35 -1.88
CA TYR A 123 15.77 12.40 -0.43
C TYR A 123 16.47 13.61 0.19
N GLU A 124 17.68 13.92 -0.24
CA GLU A 124 18.38 15.11 0.28
C GLU A 124 17.69 16.42 -0.11
N ALA A 125 17.10 16.48 -1.31
CA ALA A 125 16.34 17.63 -1.74
C ALA A 125 15.02 17.77 -0.94
N GLU A 126 14.27 16.68 -0.80
CA GLU A 126 12.91 16.69 -0.26
C GLU A 126 12.85 16.62 1.26
N ILE A 127 13.60 15.69 1.85
CA ILE A 127 13.57 15.41 3.29
C ILE A 127 14.73 16.11 4.00
N GLY A 128 15.91 16.10 3.36
CA GLY A 128 17.21 16.43 3.94
C GLY A 128 17.95 15.18 4.41
N SER A 129 19.28 15.23 4.52
CA SER A 129 20.09 14.07 4.93
C SER A 129 19.68 13.56 6.34
N PRO A 130 19.69 12.23 6.61
CA PRO A 130 19.22 11.67 7.89
C PRO A 130 19.85 12.27 9.16
N TRP A 131 21.15 12.55 9.12
CA TRP A 131 21.88 13.14 10.26
C TRP A 131 21.62 14.64 10.47
N LYS A 132 20.90 15.31 9.55
CA LYS A 132 20.47 16.71 9.68
C LYS A 132 18.97 16.86 9.89
N ALA A 133 18.18 15.86 9.49
CA ALA A 133 16.72 15.89 9.45
C ALA A 133 16.07 14.67 10.11
N GLN A 134 16.70 14.10 11.14
CA GLN A 134 16.29 12.83 11.76
C GLN A 134 14.80 12.75 12.11
N GLU A 135 14.24 13.80 12.71
CA GLU A 135 12.81 13.85 13.05
C GLU A 135 11.90 13.70 11.84
N ARG A 136 12.28 14.25 10.68
CA ARG A 136 11.51 14.10 9.43
C ARG A 136 11.57 12.65 8.94
N TRP A 137 12.73 12.01 8.99
CA TRP A 137 12.89 10.60 8.63
C TRP A 137 12.06 9.67 9.51
N ILE A 138 12.03 9.93 10.82
CA ILE A 138 11.16 9.21 11.76
C ILE A 138 9.69 9.47 11.43
N ARG A 139 9.31 10.73 11.17
CA ARG A 139 7.93 11.09 10.79
C ARG A 139 7.48 10.37 9.52
N ILE A 140 8.29 10.39 8.46
CA ILE A 140 7.94 9.69 7.21
C ILE A 140 8.07 8.15 7.33
N SER A 141 8.47 7.64 8.49
CA SER A 141 8.47 6.22 8.83
C SER A 141 7.31 5.83 9.75
N TYR A 142 6.28 6.68 9.82
CA TYR A 142 5.11 6.52 10.71
C TYR A 142 4.54 5.10 10.74
N PRO A 143 4.30 4.39 9.62
CA PRO A 143 3.63 3.09 9.66
C PRO A 143 4.46 2.01 10.36
N PHE A 144 5.80 2.08 10.27
CA PHE A 144 6.67 1.13 10.94
C PHE A 144 6.70 1.36 12.45
N PHE A 145 6.79 2.63 12.88
CA PHE A 145 6.79 2.99 14.30
C PHE A 145 5.40 2.88 14.97
N HIS A 146 4.35 2.65 14.19
CA HIS A 146 2.97 2.48 14.66
C HIS A 146 2.35 1.16 14.16
N ALA A 147 3.20 0.15 13.92
CA ALA A 147 2.73 -1.16 13.48
C ALA A 147 1.76 -1.81 14.50
N ASP A 148 1.89 -1.46 15.79
CA ASP A 148 1.01 -1.86 16.89
C ASP A 148 -0.43 -1.37 16.75
N ARG A 149 -0.69 -0.39 15.86
CA ARG A 149 -2.03 0.09 15.54
C ARG A 149 -2.67 -0.64 14.36
N ILE A 150 -1.89 -1.39 13.59
CA ILE A 150 -2.37 -2.05 12.38
C ILE A 150 -3.04 -3.36 12.79
N THR A 151 -4.36 -3.44 12.61
CA THR A 151 -5.12 -4.68 12.80
C THR A 151 -5.51 -5.35 11.48
N THR A 152 -5.20 -4.70 10.35
CA THR A 152 -5.64 -5.14 9.02
C THR A 152 -4.76 -6.29 8.52
N PRO A 153 -5.33 -7.46 8.17
CA PRO A 153 -4.58 -8.53 7.54
C PRO A 153 -3.90 -8.08 6.26
N THR A 154 -2.58 -8.24 6.16
CA THR A 154 -1.80 -7.66 5.05
C THR A 154 -0.94 -8.69 4.32
N LEU A 155 -1.11 -8.76 3.00
CA LEU A 155 -0.24 -9.51 2.08
C LEU A 155 0.86 -8.59 1.54
N PHE A 156 2.11 -8.91 1.89
CA PHE A 156 3.31 -8.24 1.40
C PHE A 156 3.91 -9.00 0.22
N MET A 157 4.38 -8.28 -0.78
CA MET A 157 5.04 -8.90 -1.94
C MET A 157 6.16 -8.03 -2.50
N GLY A 158 7.08 -8.61 -3.25
CA GLY A 158 8.10 -7.85 -3.97
C GLY A 158 9.07 -8.72 -4.77
N GLY A 159 9.90 -8.10 -5.59
CA GLY A 159 10.98 -8.78 -6.29
C GLY A 159 12.25 -8.88 -5.44
N GLU A 160 12.91 -10.03 -5.48
CA GLU A 160 14.18 -10.27 -4.76
C GLU A 160 15.29 -9.27 -5.12
N LYS A 161 15.33 -8.82 -6.38
CA LYS A 161 16.36 -7.94 -6.94
C LYS A 161 15.88 -6.50 -7.11
N ASP A 162 14.82 -6.11 -6.42
CA ASP A 162 14.32 -4.74 -6.46
C ASP A 162 15.34 -3.78 -5.82
N PHE A 163 15.90 -2.86 -6.61
CA PHE A 163 16.77 -1.78 -6.14
C PHE A 163 16.07 -0.41 -6.17
N ASN A 164 14.81 -0.37 -6.63
CA ASN A 164 13.97 0.80 -6.57
C ASN A 164 13.34 0.90 -5.18
N VAL A 165 12.67 -0.16 -4.72
CA VAL A 165 12.23 -0.31 -3.33
C VAL A 165 12.72 -1.67 -2.82
N PRO A 166 13.90 -1.71 -2.17
CA PRO A 166 14.49 -2.97 -1.69
C PRO A 166 13.52 -3.84 -0.89
N ILE A 167 13.57 -5.16 -1.11
CA ILE A 167 12.64 -6.13 -0.51
C ILE A 167 12.60 -6.05 1.02
N THR A 168 13.69 -5.58 1.64
CA THR A 168 13.79 -5.29 3.07
C THR A 168 12.65 -4.39 3.58
N GLY A 169 12.12 -3.47 2.77
CA GLY A 169 10.95 -2.67 3.15
C GLY A 169 9.70 -3.51 3.45
N SER A 170 9.42 -4.50 2.59
CA SER A 170 8.33 -5.46 2.78
C SER A 170 8.63 -6.46 3.91
N GLU A 171 9.87 -6.93 4.02
CA GLU A 171 10.30 -7.85 5.09
C GLU A 171 10.14 -7.22 6.48
N GLN A 172 10.50 -5.94 6.62
CA GLN A 172 10.37 -5.19 7.88
C GLN A 172 8.92 -5.11 8.34
N MET A 173 7.98 -4.78 7.46
CA MET A 173 6.56 -4.69 7.82
C MET A 173 5.94 -6.07 8.05
N TYR A 174 6.31 -7.07 7.24
CA TYR A 174 5.89 -8.45 7.48
C TYR A 174 6.29 -8.94 8.87
N GLN A 175 7.55 -8.73 9.28
CA GLN A 175 8.02 -9.14 10.60
C GLN A 175 7.33 -8.34 11.72
N ALA A 176 7.12 -7.03 11.53
CA ALA A 176 6.43 -6.21 12.51
C ALA A 176 4.99 -6.73 12.76
N LEU A 177 4.20 -6.93 11.70
CA LEU A 177 2.83 -7.44 11.82
C LEU A 177 2.80 -8.87 12.37
N ARG A 178 3.72 -9.73 11.92
CA ARG A 178 3.84 -11.10 12.42
C ARG A 178 4.15 -11.14 13.92
N SER A 179 5.00 -10.24 14.42
CA SER A 179 5.32 -10.16 15.86
C SER A 179 4.17 -9.65 16.73
N LEU A 180 3.13 -9.07 16.10
CA LEU A 180 1.93 -8.55 16.74
C LEU A 180 0.72 -9.47 16.52
N ASP A 181 0.94 -10.70 16.04
CA ASP A 181 -0.10 -11.70 15.74
C ASP A 181 -1.17 -11.21 14.75
N VAL A 182 -0.82 -10.28 13.86
CA VAL A 182 -1.68 -9.84 12.76
C VAL A 182 -1.50 -10.80 11.58
N ASP A 183 -2.59 -11.33 11.02
CA ASP A 183 -2.53 -12.28 9.90
C ASP A 183 -1.82 -11.64 8.69
N THR A 184 -0.69 -12.22 8.29
CA THR A 184 0.18 -11.65 7.28
C THR A 184 0.93 -12.71 6.50
N GLN A 185 1.24 -12.40 5.25
CA GLN A 185 2.04 -13.23 4.37
C GLN A 185 3.06 -12.37 3.62
N LEU A 186 4.26 -12.92 3.38
CA LEU A 186 5.27 -12.34 2.51
C LEU A 186 5.53 -13.25 1.32
N VAL A 187 5.54 -12.67 0.12
CA VAL A 187 5.89 -13.37 -1.13
C VAL A 187 7.05 -12.64 -1.80
N VAL A 188 8.19 -13.31 -1.90
CA VAL A 188 9.38 -12.79 -2.59
C VAL A 188 9.55 -13.53 -3.91
N TYR A 189 9.50 -12.80 -5.02
CA TYR A 189 9.66 -13.38 -6.35
C TYR A 189 11.15 -13.41 -6.75
N PRO A 190 11.75 -14.61 -6.92
CA PRO A 190 13.17 -14.74 -7.23
C PRO A 190 13.52 -14.09 -8.57
N ASN A 191 14.69 -13.46 -8.64
CA ASN A 191 15.19 -12.78 -9.85
C ASN A 191 14.24 -11.71 -10.46
N GLN A 192 13.23 -11.24 -9.72
CA GLN A 192 12.38 -10.13 -10.15
C GLN A 192 12.86 -8.82 -9.54
N PHE A 193 12.60 -7.72 -10.23
CA PHE A 193 12.98 -6.36 -9.82
C PHE A 193 11.73 -5.63 -9.31
N HIS A 194 11.67 -4.31 -9.49
CA HIS A 194 10.50 -3.51 -9.09
C HIS A 194 9.19 -3.89 -9.76
N GLY A 195 9.25 -4.51 -10.94
CA GLY A 195 8.09 -5.09 -11.62
C GLY A 195 8.25 -6.60 -11.73
N ILE A 196 7.14 -7.31 -11.53
CA ILE A 196 7.08 -8.76 -11.77
C ILE A 196 6.78 -8.99 -13.25
N THR A 197 7.72 -9.58 -13.98
CA THR A 197 7.68 -9.71 -15.44
C THR A 197 7.51 -11.16 -15.90
N ILE A 198 7.96 -12.15 -15.12
CA ILE A 198 7.79 -13.56 -15.44
C ILE A 198 6.30 -13.90 -15.47
N PRO A 199 5.74 -14.44 -16.57
CA PRO A 199 4.30 -14.65 -16.72
C PRO A 199 3.67 -15.51 -15.61
N SER A 200 4.31 -16.61 -15.23
CA SER A 200 3.81 -17.47 -14.14
C SER A 200 3.80 -16.77 -12.78
N TYR A 201 4.76 -15.88 -12.53
CA TYR A 201 4.78 -15.07 -11.30
C TYR A 201 3.71 -13.99 -11.32
N ARG A 202 3.40 -13.41 -12.49
CA ARG A 202 2.27 -12.49 -12.63
C ARG A 202 0.94 -13.20 -12.38
N THR A 203 0.78 -14.43 -12.87
CA THR A 203 -0.41 -15.25 -12.58
C THR A 203 -0.53 -15.51 -11.07
N ASP A 204 0.53 -16.03 -10.44
CA ASP A 204 0.55 -16.28 -8.98
C ASP A 204 0.24 -15.01 -8.19
N LEU A 205 0.83 -13.87 -8.57
CA LEU A 205 0.57 -12.57 -7.97
C LEU A 205 -0.92 -12.21 -7.97
N TYR A 206 -1.56 -12.31 -9.13
CA TYR A 206 -2.98 -11.98 -9.26
C TYR A 206 -3.88 -12.98 -8.55
N GLU A 207 -3.55 -14.27 -8.58
CA GLU A 207 -4.28 -15.31 -7.84
C GLU A 207 -4.20 -15.07 -6.33
N ARG A 208 -3.04 -14.67 -5.80
CA ARG A 208 -2.87 -14.33 -4.38
C ARG A 208 -3.64 -13.08 -3.99
N TYR A 209 -3.63 -12.04 -4.82
CA TYR A 209 -4.47 -10.86 -4.59
C TYR A 209 -5.94 -11.27 -4.46
N LEU A 210 -6.47 -12.01 -5.43
CA LEU A 210 -7.85 -12.45 -5.40
C LEU A 210 -8.15 -13.34 -4.18
N ALA A 211 -7.29 -14.30 -3.88
CA ALA A 211 -7.46 -15.19 -2.73
C ALA A 211 -7.42 -14.44 -1.40
N TRP A 212 -6.52 -13.45 -1.25
CA TRP A 212 -6.41 -12.64 -0.04
C TRP A 212 -7.69 -11.82 0.18
N TYR A 213 -8.13 -11.06 -0.82
CA TYR A 213 -9.36 -10.28 -0.70
C TYR A 213 -10.60 -11.16 -0.56
N ASP A 214 -10.70 -12.27 -1.30
CA ASP A 214 -11.83 -13.20 -1.17
C ASP A 214 -11.92 -13.78 0.26
N LYS A 215 -10.78 -14.12 0.89
CA LYS A 215 -10.73 -14.64 2.28
C LYS A 215 -11.36 -13.68 3.29
N TYR A 216 -11.03 -12.39 3.24
CA TYR A 216 -11.46 -11.43 4.28
C TYR A 216 -12.68 -10.60 3.92
N LEU A 217 -12.97 -10.43 2.62
CA LEU A 217 -14.08 -9.57 2.16
C LEU A 217 -15.32 -10.36 1.75
N LYS A 218 -15.19 -11.65 1.42
CA LYS A 218 -16.33 -12.48 0.96
C LYS A 218 -16.72 -13.59 1.92
N ALA A 219 -15.87 -13.94 2.88
CA ALA A 219 -16.33 -14.74 4.00
C ALA A 219 -17.43 -13.94 4.72
N GLY A 220 -18.68 -14.43 4.67
CA GLY A 220 -19.78 -13.85 5.45
C GLY A 220 -19.44 -13.86 6.95
N PRO A 221 -20.22 -13.14 7.79
CA PRO A 221 -20.00 -13.19 9.23
C PRO A 221 -19.95 -14.66 9.65
N ALA A 222 -18.86 -15.06 10.31
CA ALA A 222 -18.69 -16.41 10.80
C ALA A 222 -19.98 -16.79 11.55
N THR A 223 -20.75 -17.70 10.99
CA THR A 223 -21.88 -18.29 11.70
C THR A 223 -21.29 -18.92 12.95
N THR A 224 -21.50 -18.28 14.09
CA THR A 224 -21.24 -18.84 15.41
C THR A 224 -22.10 -20.08 15.54
N SER A 225 -21.52 -21.22 15.18
CA SER A 225 -22.00 -22.53 15.56
C SER A 225 -21.86 -22.62 17.08
N THR A 226 -22.84 -22.12 17.82
CA THR A 226 -23.03 -22.51 19.21
C THR A 226 -23.47 -23.96 19.23
N SER A 227 -22.50 -24.86 19.43
CA SER A 227 -22.78 -26.23 19.83
C SER A 227 -23.31 -26.21 21.27
N ARG A 228 -24.56 -26.64 21.45
CA ARG A 228 -25.01 -27.33 22.66
C ARG A 228 -25.37 -28.75 22.28
#